data_AF-A0A6C1QNP1-F1
#
_entry.id   AF-A0A6C1QNP1-F1
#
_cell.length_a   1.000
_cell.length_b   1.000
_cell.length_c   1.000
_cell.angle_alpha   90.00
_cell.angle_beta   90.00
_cell.angle_gamma   90.00
#
_symmetry.space_group_name_H-M   'P 1'
#
loop_
_entity.id
_entity.type
_entity.pdbx_description
1 polymer ?
#
loop_
_entity_poly.entity_id
_entity_poly.type
_entity_poly.pdbx_seq_one_letter_code
_entity_poly.pdbx_strand_id
1 'polypeptide(L)'
;MPRRRSVLGLPLSRVVVAAALLGLVAFSGSLLFLILRQPEPTFAFPAPPEDAPTVSGRLVVPVTLDTLHLPDESERLTRRHWLRFRPPRERWTAEDVERFWIDPGMIGAEYLSETNRRLIEEMLKDVP
;
A
#
# COMPACT_ATOMS: atom_id res chain seq x y z
N MET A 1 -62.68 19.56 4.65
CA MET A 1 -61.26 19.83 4.34
C MET A 1 -60.38 19.21 5.41
N PRO A 2 -59.59 18.16 5.14
CA PRO A 2 -58.77 17.51 6.15
C PRO A 2 -57.44 18.24 6.34
N ARG A 3 -57.12 18.61 7.59
CA ARG A 3 -55.82 19.15 8.00
C ARG A 3 -54.75 18.06 7.87
N ARG A 4 -53.83 18.21 6.91
CA ARG A 4 -52.58 17.46 6.83
C ARG A 4 -51.78 17.71 8.12
N ARG A 5 -51.77 16.72 9.03
CA ARG A 5 -50.84 16.69 10.15
C ARG A 5 -49.46 16.36 9.60
N SER A 6 -48.53 17.30 9.67
CA SER A 6 -47.11 17.09 9.46
C SER A 6 -46.58 16.16 10.55
N VAL A 7 -46.57 14.86 10.26
CA VAL A 7 -45.93 13.83 11.06
C VAL A 7 -44.43 13.90 10.79
N LEU A 8 -43.61 13.78 11.84
CA LEU A 8 -42.13 13.87 11.87
C LEU A 8 -41.53 15.28 12.08
N GLY A 9 -41.82 15.87 13.24
CA GLY A 9 -40.97 16.89 13.86
C GLY A 9 -39.75 16.28 14.56
N LEU A 10 -38.97 15.45 13.87
CA LEU A 10 -37.68 15.00 14.40
C LEU A 10 -36.66 16.11 14.18
N PRO A 11 -35.98 16.59 15.23
CA PRO A 11 -34.94 17.60 15.07
C PRO A 11 -33.84 17.03 14.18
N LEU A 12 -33.41 17.80 13.18
CA LEU A 12 -32.40 17.42 12.18
C LEU A 12 -31.14 16.80 12.82
N SER A 13 -30.76 17.27 14.01
CA SER A 13 -29.66 16.73 14.80
C SER A 13 -29.79 15.24 15.12
N ARG A 14 -30.99 14.74 15.41
CA ARG A 14 -31.22 13.31 15.68
C ARG A 14 -31.06 12.46 14.42
N VAL A 15 -31.47 12.99 13.27
CA VAL A 15 -31.31 12.32 11.98
C VAL A 15 -29.83 12.22 11.62
N VAL A 16 -29.08 13.31 11.80
CA VAL A 16 -27.63 13.34 11.55
C VAL A 16 -26.88 12.40 12.49
N VAL A 17 -27.21 12.39 13.79
CA VAL A 17 -26.59 11.47 14.76
C VAL A 17 -26.89 10.01 14.43
N ALA A 18 -28.14 9.69 14.05
CA ALA A 18 -28.50 8.34 13.65
C ALA A 18 -27.76 7.89 12.39
N ALA A 19 -27.62 8.77 11.39
CA ALA A 19 -26.86 8.48 10.18
C ALA A 19 -25.36 8.27 10.46
N ALA A 20 -24.77 9.09 11.33
CA ALA A 20 -23.37 8.96 11.74
C ALA A 20 -23.11 7.64 12.49
N LEU A 21 -24.00 7.24 13.40
CA LEU A 21 -23.92 5.97 14.12
C LEU A 21 -24.02 4.77 13.16
N LEU A 22 -24.96 4.81 12.21
CA LEU A 22 -25.08 3.76 11.19
C LEU A 22 -23.82 3.68 10.32
N GLY A 23 -23.26 4.82 9.91
CA GLY A 23 -22.02 4.87 9.15
C GLY A 23 -20.85 4.26 9.91
N LEU A 24 -20.73 4.56 11.21
CA LEU A 24 -19.69 4.01 12.07
C LEU A 24 -19.81 2.48 12.17
N VAL A 25 -21.01 1.96 12.42
CA VAL A 25 -21.24 0.51 12.54
C VAL A 25 -20.93 -0.21 11.23
N ALA A 26 -21.36 0.34 10.10
CA ALA A 26 -21.07 -0.24 8.78
C ALA A 26 -19.55 -0.23 8.49
N PHE A 27 -18.86 0.87 8.80
CA PHE A 27 -17.42 0.98 8.61
C PHE A 27 -16.64 0.01 9.50
N SER A 28 -16.98 -0.05 10.79
CA SER A 28 -16.35 -0.99 11.74
C SER A 28 -16.58 -2.45 11.35
N GLY A 29 -17.80 -2.80 10.91
CA GLY A 29 -18.11 -4.14 10.43
C GLY A 29 -17.33 -4.52 9.17
N SER A 30 -17.21 -3.59 8.22
CA SER A 30 -16.42 -3.78 7.01
C SER A 30 -14.92 -3.94 7.31
N LEU A 31 -14.38 -3.11 8.21
CA LEU A 31 -12.99 -3.21 8.66
C LEU A 31 -12.72 -4.57 9.33
N LEU A 32 -13.62 -5.01 10.21
CA LEU A 32 -13.50 -6.31 10.89
C LEU A 32 -13.56 -7.47 9.88
N PHE A 33 -14.46 -7.40 8.90
CA PHE A 33 -14.54 -8.40 7.84
C PHE A 33 -13.25 -8.49 7.03
N LEU A 34 -12.61 -7.37 6.70
CA LEU A 34 -11.35 -7.35 5.99
C LEU A 34 -10.20 -7.95 6.79
N ILE A 35 -10.14 -7.69 8.11
CA ILE A 35 -9.14 -8.30 9.01
C ILE A 35 -9.32 -9.82 9.07
N LEU A 36 -10.56 -10.29 9.22
CA LEU A 36 -10.87 -11.72 9.31
C LEU A 36 -10.69 -12.46 7.98
N ARG A 37 -10.72 -11.75 6.85
CA ARG A 37 -10.51 -12.31 5.51
C ARG A 37 -9.07 -12.28 5.02
N GLN A 38 -8.12 -11.76 5.80
CA GLN A 38 -6.73 -11.81 5.37
C GLN A 38 -6.31 -13.28 5.21
N PRO A 39 -5.95 -13.72 3.98
CA PRO A 39 -5.44 -15.06 3.79
C PRO A 39 -4.17 -15.18 4.62
N GLU A 40 -4.05 -16.27 5.38
CA GLU A 40 -2.79 -16.67 6.01
C GLU A 40 -1.69 -16.51 4.96
N PRO A 41 -0.63 -15.74 5.23
CA PRO A 41 0.47 -15.61 4.29
C PRO A 41 1.11 -16.99 4.15
N THR A 42 0.73 -17.71 3.08
CA THR A 42 1.33 -18.98 2.72
C THR A 42 2.76 -18.72 2.28
N PHE A 43 3.67 -18.68 3.24
CA PHE A 43 5.10 -18.74 2.98
C PHE A 43 5.42 -20.15 2.50
N ALA A 44 5.30 -20.36 1.19
CA ALA A 44 5.79 -21.57 0.55
C ALA A 44 7.33 -21.51 0.59
N PHE A 45 7.93 -22.15 1.58
CA PHE A 45 9.36 -22.42 1.56
C PHE A 45 9.60 -23.45 0.45
N PRO A 46 10.38 -23.15 -0.59
CA PRO A 46 10.74 -24.14 -1.58
C PRO A 46 11.46 -25.29 -0.89
N ALA A 47 11.10 -26.53 -1.23
CA ALA A 47 11.85 -27.69 -0.78
C ALA A 47 13.32 -27.49 -1.20
N PRO A 48 14.29 -27.69 -0.29
CA PRO A 48 15.68 -27.56 -0.64
C PRO A 48 16.00 -28.49 -1.81
N PRO A 49 16.76 -28.03 -2.82
CA PRO A 49 17.11 -28.86 -3.98
C PRO A 49 17.84 -30.11 -3.51
N GLU A 50 17.51 -31.26 -4.13
CA GLU A 50 18.04 -32.59 -3.78
C GLU A 50 19.58 -32.65 -3.91
N ASP A 51 20.17 -31.74 -4.70
CA ASP A 51 21.61 -31.58 -4.92
C ASP A 51 22.25 -30.46 -4.09
N ALA A 52 21.60 -29.97 -3.03
CA ALA A 52 22.23 -29.03 -2.13
C ALA A 52 23.49 -29.68 -1.52
N PRO A 53 24.68 -29.08 -1.66
CA PRO A 53 25.90 -29.67 -1.14
C PRO A 53 25.73 -29.92 0.36
N THR A 54 25.86 -31.18 0.77
CA THR A 54 25.93 -31.56 2.18
C THR A 54 27.10 -30.81 2.79
N VAL A 55 26.83 -29.73 3.51
CA VAL A 55 27.85 -28.98 4.26
C VAL A 55 28.26 -29.85 5.45
N SER A 56 29.06 -30.89 5.16
CA SER A 56 29.77 -31.70 6.14
C SER A 56 30.83 -30.82 6.79
N GLY A 57 30.46 -30.20 7.91
CA GLY A 57 31.31 -29.24 8.61
C GLY A 57 30.56 -28.10 9.29
N ARG A 58 29.21 -28.11 9.31
CA ARG A 58 28.47 -27.20 10.17
C ARG A 58 28.67 -27.63 11.62
N LEU A 59 29.53 -26.92 12.36
CA LEU A 59 29.41 -26.81 13.81
C LEU A 59 27.97 -26.39 14.08
N VAL A 60 27.13 -27.36 14.45
CA VAL A 60 25.79 -27.10 14.98
C VAL A 60 26.01 -26.58 16.39
N VAL A 61 26.43 -25.31 16.49
CA VAL A 61 26.30 -24.59 17.75
C VAL A 61 24.79 -24.47 17.96
N PRO A 62 24.22 -25.03 19.04
CA PRO A 62 22.81 -24.85 19.33
C PRO A 62 22.59 -23.35 19.54
N VAL A 63 22.07 -22.68 18.52
CA VAL A 63 21.65 -21.29 18.61
C VAL A 63 20.33 -21.32 19.38
N THR A 64 20.43 -21.21 20.69
CA THR A 64 19.28 -21.07 21.57
C THR A 64 18.78 -19.62 21.49
N LEU A 65 17.47 -19.38 21.65
CA LEU A 65 16.85 -18.06 21.40
C LEU A 65 17.43 -16.92 22.28
N ASP A 66 18.03 -17.29 23.41
CA ASP A 66 18.78 -16.45 24.35
C ASP A 66 20.17 -16.04 23.84
N THR A 67 20.75 -16.74 22.87
CA THR A 67 22.02 -16.37 22.21
C THR A 67 21.81 -15.53 20.96
N LEU A 68 20.59 -15.46 20.44
CA LEU A 68 20.25 -14.72 19.23
C LEU A 68 19.99 -13.25 19.57
N HIS A 69 21.07 -12.48 19.68
CA HIS A 69 20.97 -11.03 19.88
C HIS A 69 20.58 -10.36 18.56
N LEU A 70 19.28 -10.13 18.34
CA LEU A 70 18.85 -9.28 17.23
C LEU A 70 19.32 -7.84 17.51
N PRO A 71 19.97 -7.17 16.54
CA PRO A 71 20.28 -5.76 16.68
C PRO A 71 18.96 -5.00 16.86
N ASP A 72 18.95 -4.04 17.79
CA ASP A 72 17.77 -3.22 18.02
C ASP A 72 17.53 -2.29 16.83
N GLU A 73 16.68 -2.74 15.92
CA GLU A 73 16.30 -1.98 14.73
C GLU A 73 15.58 -0.66 15.09
N SER A 74 15.06 -0.52 16.31
CA SER A 74 14.40 0.72 16.75
C SER A 74 15.40 1.87 16.89
N GLU A 75 16.61 1.61 17.40
CA GLU A 75 17.71 2.59 17.41
C GLU A 75 18.18 2.93 15.98
N ARG A 76 18.13 1.95 15.08
CA ARG A 76 18.56 2.11 13.69
C ARG A 76 17.60 2.98 12.90
N LEU A 77 16.30 2.87 13.18
CA LEU A 77 15.26 3.72 12.59
C LEU A 77 15.32 5.15 13.14
N THR A 78 15.62 5.35 14.42
CA THR A 78 15.76 6.69 15.01
C THR A 78 17.00 7.43 14.52
N ARG A 79 18.06 6.72 14.11
CA ARG A 79 19.28 7.31 13.51
C ARG A 79 19.20 7.52 12.00
N ARG A 80 18.03 7.36 11.36
CA ARG A 80 17.83 7.69 9.94
C ARG A 80 17.84 9.21 9.73
N HIS A 81 19.02 9.80 9.78
CA HIS A 81 19.24 11.07 9.11
C HIS A 81 19.17 10.79 7.61
N TRP A 82 18.37 11.59 6.90
CA TRP A 82 18.37 11.56 5.44
C TRP A 82 19.77 11.95 4.94
N LEU A 83 20.60 10.94 4.66
CA LEU A 83 21.86 11.12 3.98
C LEU A 83 21.54 11.52 2.55
N ARG A 84 21.71 12.80 2.25
CA ARG A 84 21.56 13.28 0.88
C ARG A 84 22.61 12.58 0.03
N PHE A 85 22.15 11.82 -0.96
CA PHE A 85 23.01 11.13 -1.92
C PHE A 85 23.90 12.11 -2.70
N ARG A 86 23.49 13.38 -2.82
CA ARG A 86 24.24 14.46 -3.47
C ARG A 86 24.09 15.77 -2.67
N PRO A 87 25.16 16.59 -2.54
CA PRO A 87 25.01 17.94 -2.02
C PRO A 87 24.02 18.76 -2.86
N PRO A 88 23.25 19.67 -2.23
CA PRO A 88 22.35 20.54 -2.98
C PRO A 88 23.16 21.36 -3.99
N ARG A 89 22.79 21.30 -5.26
CA ARG A 89 23.35 22.16 -6.31
C ARG A 89 22.54 23.45 -6.36
N GLU A 90 23.21 24.58 -6.49
CA GLU A 90 22.54 25.88 -6.62
C GLU A 90 21.85 26.03 -7.97
N ARG A 91 22.39 25.39 -9.02
CA ARG A 91 21.89 25.45 -10.40
C ARG A 91 22.13 24.13 -11.13
N TRP A 92 21.27 23.86 -12.10
CA TRP A 92 21.44 22.74 -13.04
C TRP A 92 22.19 23.26 -14.27
N THR A 93 23.20 22.53 -14.73
CA THR A 93 23.83 22.82 -16.02
C THR A 93 22.99 22.22 -17.15
N ALA A 94 23.18 22.69 -18.38
CA ALA A 94 22.49 22.12 -19.54
C ALA A 94 22.82 20.63 -19.72
N GLU A 95 24.09 20.24 -19.51
CA GLU A 95 24.54 18.83 -19.57
C GLU A 95 23.88 17.97 -18.47
N ASP A 96 23.69 18.52 -17.26
CA ASP A 96 22.97 17.82 -16.19
C ASP A 96 21.50 17.61 -16.52
N VAL A 97 20.86 18.61 -17.13
CA VAL A 97 19.46 18.50 -17.57
C VAL A 97 19.38 17.42 -18.64
N GLU A 98 20.21 17.48 -19.68
CA GLU A 98 20.17 16.46 -20.74
C GLU A 98 20.43 15.05 -20.23
N ARG A 99 21.33 14.88 -19.26
CA ARG A 99 21.70 13.56 -18.73
C ARG A 99 20.74 13.00 -17.69
N PHE A 100 20.14 13.86 -16.85
CA PHE A 100 19.41 13.42 -15.67
C PHE A 100 17.95 13.90 -15.60
N TRP A 101 17.54 14.84 -16.45
CA TRP A 101 16.17 15.29 -16.51
C TRP A 101 15.34 14.34 -17.36
N ILE A 102 14.39 13.67 -16.73
CA ILE A 102 13.34 12.96 -17.46
C ILE A 102 12.19 13.94 -17.65
N ASP A 103 11.82 14.21 -18.90
CA ASP A 103 10.71 15.09 -19.20
C ASP A 103 9.40 14.48 -18.65
N PRO A 104 8.76 15.11 -17.65
CA PRO A 104 7.51 14.59 -17.10
C PRO A 104 6.39 14.53 -18.15
N GLY A 105 6.45 15.37 -19.19
CA GLY A 105 5.52 15.34 -20.31
C GLY A 105 5.59 14.03 -21.07
N MET A 106 6.79 13.48 -21.30
CA MET A 106 6.95 12.18 -21.96
C MET A 106 6.37 11.03 -21.13
N ILE A 107 6.66 11.00 -19.82
CA ILE A 107 6.11 9.98 -18.90
C ILE A 107 4.57 10.07 -18.89
N GLY A 108 4.02 11.28 -18.79
CA GLY A 108 2.58 11.51 -18.79
C GLY A 108 1.92 11.08 -20.11
N ALA A 109 2.54 11.40 -21.25
CA ALA A 109 2.04 11.02 -22.57
C ALA A 109 2.03 9.49 -22.75
N GLU A 110 3.10 8.80 -22.36
CA GLU A 110 3.18 7.34 -22.42
C GLU A 110 2.10 6.67 -21.56
N TYR A 111 1.97 7.12 -20.30
CA TYR A 111 0.96 6.61 -19.38
C TYR A 111 -0.48 6.82 -19.90
N LEU A 112 -0.78 8.03 -20.39
CA LEU A 112 -2.10 8.35 -20.94
C LEU A 112 -2.39 7.58 -22.23
N SER A 113 -1.40 7.40 -23.10
CA SER A 113 -1.52 6.59 -24.31
C SER A 113 -1.86 5.14 -24.00
N GLU A 114 -1.14 4.54 -23.04
CA GLU A 114 -1.38 3.16 -22.61
C GLU A 114 -2.76 3.00 -21.95
N THR A 115 -3.14 3.95 -21.11
CA THR A 115 -4.45 3.97 -20.44
C THR A 115 -5.59 4.09 -21.45
N ASN A 116 -5.46 5.01 -22.41
CA ASN A 116 -6.46 5.20 -23.47
C ASN A 116 -6.58 3.95 -24.34
N ARG A 117 -5.46 3.31 -24.71
CA ARG A 117 -5.49 2.08 -25.50
C ARG A 117 -6.26 0.97 -24.78
N ARG A 118 -5.95 0.75 -23.50
CA ARG A 118 -6.65 -0.24 -22.67
C ARG A 118 -8.14 0.04 -22.58
N LEU A 119 -8.53 1.30 -22.37
CA LEU A 119 -9.94 1.71 -22.31
C LEU A 119 -10.66 1.43 -23.63
N ILE A 120 -10.04 1.77 -24.76
CA ILE A 120 -10.61 1.53 -26.09
C ILE A 120 -10.78 0.02 -26.33
N GLU A 121 -9.75 -0.78 -26.02
CA GLU A 121 -9.81 -2.24 -26.14
C GLU A 121 -10.91 -2.85 -25.26
N GLU A 122 -11.12 -2.32 -24.06
CA GLU A 122 -12.21 -2.73 -23.17
C GLU A 122 -13.58 -2.38 -23.77
N MET A 123 -13.76 -1.15 -24.24
CA MET A 123 -15.01 -0.72 -24.87
C MET A 123 -15.35 -1.53 -26.13
N LEU A 124 -14.35 -1.91 -26.93
CA LEU A 124 -14.55 -2.69 -28.15
C LEU A 124 -14.89 -4.15 -27.90
N LYS A 125 -14.58 -4.71 -26.71
CA LYS A 125 -14.99 -6.09 -26.36
C LYS A 125 -16.50 -6.23 -26.21
N ASP A 126 -17.19 -5.15 -25.87
CA ASP A 126 -18.63 -5.13 -25.62
C ASP A 126 -19.46 -4.80 -26.88
N VAL A 127 -18.80 -4.59 -28.03
CA VAL A 127 -19.48 -4.34 -29.31
C VAL A 127 -19.63 -5.67 -30.08
N PRO A 128 -20.86 -6.14 -30.35
CA PRO A 128 -21.13 -7.41 -31.04
C PRO A 128 -20.78 -7.39 -32.53
#